data_AF-A0A166JH63-F1
#
_entry.id   AF-A0A166JH63-F1
#
_cell.length_a   1.000
_cell.length_b   1.000
_cell.length_c   1.000
_cell.angle_alpha   90.00
_cell.angle_beta   90.00
_cell.angle_gamma   90.00
#
_symmetry.space_group_name_H-M   'P 1'
#
loop_
_entity.id
_entity.type
_entity.pdbx_description
1 polymer ?
#
loop_
_entity_poly.entity_id
_entity_poly.type
_entity_poly.pdbx_seq_one_letter_code
_entity_poly.pdbx_strand_id
1 'polypeptide(L)'
;ENTKVGNGVIIDNQGQIAHNVIIGDNSAIAGCSAIAGSTHIGQRCTISGGVGIIGHLTIVDDVHVTAMSLVSKSIHKAGSYSSGTGLEATDKWRKSAVRVTSLYMFKRLSKPASSSGWFSAFSCTFLWLGVFCSMALLLALVDSSVLLHAVNVVLASNTTAAIFVSFIAFIAGLYKKVA
;
A
#
# COMPACT_ATOMS: atom_id res chain seq x y z
N GLU A 1 39.77 14.14 16.89
CA GLU A 1 39.01 15.18 16.15
C GLU A 1 38.23 16.05 17.13
N ASN A 2 37.85 17.27 16.74
CA ASN A 2 37.21 18.27 17.61
C ASN A 2 35.74 18.51 17.20
N THR A 3 34.91 18.90 18.17
CA THR A 3 33.61 19.51 17.90
C THR A 3 33.81 20.91 17.31
N LYS A 4 33.09 21.26 16.25
CA LYS A 4 33.23 22.54 15.54
C LYS A 4 31.89 23.25 15.44
N VAL A 5 31.90 24.53 15.80
CA VAL A 5 30.76 25.43 15.68
C VAL A 5 31.14 26.51 14.67
N GLY A 6 30.35 26.63 13.61
CA GLY A 6 30.56 27.60 12.54
C GLY A 6 30.33 29.05 12.97
N ASN A 7 30.62 29.98 12.05
CA ASN A 7 30.43 31.41 12.26
C ASN A 7 28.95 31.77 12.30
N GLY A 8 28.57 32.69 13.19
CA GLY A 8 27.18 33.15 13.30
C GLY A 8 26.18 32.09 13.78
N VAL A 9 26.68 30.95 14.29
CA VAL A 9 25.80 29.93 14.89
C VAL A 9 25.25 30.45 16.21
N ILE A 10 23.94 30.31 16.38
CA ILE A 10 23.24 30.65 17.62
C ILE A 10 22.72 29.38 18.28
N ILE A 11 23.00 29.23 19.58
CA ILE A 11 22.58 28.07 20.38
C ILE A 11 21.86 28.62 21.61
N ASP A 12 20.63 28.18 21.80
CA ASP A 12 19.77 28.56 22.92
C ASP A 12 19.98 27.63 24.13
N ASN A 13 19.31 27.94 25.24
CA ASN A 13 19.49 27.32 26.54
C ASN A 13 19.26 25.80 26.52
N GLN A 14 20.06 25.08 27.31
CA GLN A 14 19.95 23.62 27.46
C GLN A 14 20.14 22.84 26.14
N GLY A 15 20.86 23.41 25.16
CA GLY A 15 21.31 22.69 23.98
C GLY A 15 22.47 21.73 24.29
N GLN A 16 22.33 20.45 23.96
CA GLN A 16 23.38 19.45 24.13
C GLN A 16 24.11 19.20 22.80
N ILE A 17 25.40 19.52 22.73
CA ILE A 17 26.27 19.21 21.59
C ILE A 17 27.26 18.12 22.00
N ALA A 18 27.18 16.95 21.37
CA ALA A 18 28.07 15.83 21.66
C ALA A 18 29.46 15.98 21.00
N HIS A 19 30.31 14.97 21.22
CA HIS A 19 31.65 14.91 20.65
C HIS A 19 31.63 14.79 19.12
N ASN A 20 32.56 15.47 18.44
CA ASN A 20 32.74 15.41 16.98
C ASN A 20 31.57 15.94 16.15
N VAL A 21 30.66 16.70 16.78
CA VAL A 21 29.61 17.39 16.04
C VAL A 21 30.21 18.56 15.25
N ILE A 22 29.77 18.73 14.02
CA ILE A 22 30.13 19.86 13.17
C ILE A 22 28.85 20.60 12.81
N ILE A 23 28.80 21.89 13.16
CA ILE A 23 27.66 22.78 12.84
C ILE A 23 28.14 23.83 11.84
N GLY A 24 27.48 23.89 10.68
CA GLY A 24 27.77 24.88 9.64
C GLY A 24 27.32 26.29 10.00
N ASP A 25 27.86 27.26 9.28
CA ASP A 25 27.67 28.69 9.51
C ASP A 25 26.19 29.13 9.46
N ASN A 26 25.87 30.15 10.25
CA ASN A 26 24.54 30.77 10.35
C ASN A 26 23.39 29.79 10.68
N SER A 27 23.71 28.66 11.32
CA SER A 27 22.71 27.72 11.81
C SER A 27 22.21 28.11 13.19
N ALA A 28 20.93 27.85 13.46
CA ALA A 28 20.27 28.17 14.71
C ALA A 28 19.78 26.91 15.41
N ILE A 29 20.17 26.72 16.67
CA ILE A 29 19.78 25.60 17.52
C ILE A 29 18.95 26.14 18.70
N ALA A 30 17.65 25.88 18.69
CA ALA A 30 16.75 26.29 19.75
C ALA A 30 16.85 25.38 20.99
N GLY A 31 16.31 25.85 22.12
CA GLY A 31 16.56 25.26 23.42
C GLY A 31 16.09 23.82 23.58
N CYS A 32 16.67 23.12 24.55
CA CYS A 32 16.40 21.71 24.87
C CYS A 32 16.65 20.73 23.70
N SER A 33 17.37 21.15 22.66
CA SER A 33 17.74 20.27 21.54
C SER A 33 19.01 19.50 21.85
N ALA A 34 19.10 18.25 21.38
CA ALA A 34 20.24 17.39 21.62
C ALA A 34 20.77 16.81 20.31
N ILE A 35 22.06 16.99 20.06
CA ILE A 35 22.76 16.51 18.87
C ILE A 35 23.80 15.47 19.30
N ALA A 36 23.58 14.22 18.91
CA ALA A 36 24.48 13.12 19.22
C ALA A 36 25.75 13.14 18.34
N GLY A 37 26.77 12.41 18.80
CA GLY A 37 28.15 12.57 18.33
C GLY A 37 28.34 12.23 16.85
N SER A 38 29.40 12.80 16.28
CA SER A 38 29.81 12.57 14.87
C SER A 38 28.75 12.99 13.85
N THR A 39 27.85 13.91 14.23
CA THR A 39 26.81 14.44 13.34
C THR A 39 27.29 15.72 12.66
N HIS A 40 27.00 15.84 11.37
CA HIS A 40 27.31 17.02 10.56
C HIS A 40 26.01 17.75 10.21
N ILE A 41 25.89 18.99 10.64
CA ILE A 41 24.81 19.90 10.31
C ILE A 41 25.36 20.93 9.32
N GLY A 42 24.65 21.12 8.21
CA GLY A 42 24.95 22.12 7.19
C GLY A 42 24.80 23.56 7.66
N GLN A 43 24.86 24.48 6.70
CA GLN A 43 24.72 25.92 6.89
C GLN A 43 23.26 26.36 6.83
N ARG A 44 22.95 27.47 7.50
CA ARG A 44 21.60 28.09 7.49
C ARG A 44 20.50 27.12 7.94
N CYS A 45 20.84 26.14 8.75
CA CYS A 45 19.89 25.18 9.28
C CYS A 45 19.19 25.75 10.50
N THR A 46 17.92 25.43 10.69
CA THR A 46 17.17 25.80 11.89
C THR A 46 16.69 24.53 12.58
N ILE A 47 17.20 24.28 13.77
CA ILE A 47 16.81 23.18 14.64
C ILE A 47 15.91 23.74 15.73
N SER A 48 14.61 23.47 15.64
CA SER A 48 13.61 23.97 16.60
C SER A 48 13.73 23.29 17.97
N GLY A 49 13.03 23.83 18.97
CA GLY A 49 13.19 23.40 20.36
C GLY A 49 12.80 21.94 20.61
N GLY A 50 13.53 21.27 21.50
CA GLY A 50 13.28 19.88 21.89
C GLY A 50 13.58 18.86 20.79
N VAL A 51 14.33 19.23 19.74
CA VAL A 51 14.70 18.29 18.68
C VAL A 51 15.81 17.35 19.15
N GLY A 52 15.62 16.06 18.92
CA GLY A 52 16.65 15.04 19.10
C GLY A 52 17.26 14.63 17.76
N ILE A 53 18.59 14.63 17.65
CA ILE A 53 19.31 14.16 16.47
C ILE A 53 20.22 12.99 16.86
N ILE A 54 20.04 11.85 16.21
CA ILE A 54 20.87 10.65 16.43
C ILE A 54 22.28 10.85 15.84
N GLY A 55 23.26 10.11 16.35
CA GLY A 55 24.67 10.27 15.98
C GLY A 55 24.98 9.77 14.57
N HIS A 56 26.14 10.18 14.05
CA HIS A 56 26.66 9.78 12.74
C HIS A 56 25.75 10.16 11.55
N LEU A 57 24.98 11.23 11.69
CA LEU A 57 24.10 11.71 10.63
C LEU A 57 24.72 12.86 9.85
N THR A 58 24.21 13.07 8.63
CA THR A 58 24.51 14.25 7.81
C THR A 58 23.22 14.96 7.47
N ILE A 59 23.16 16.25 7.77
CA ILE A 59 22.05 17.15 7.44
C ILE A 59 22.60 18.21 6.49
N VAL A 60 22.06 18.29 5.28
CA VAL A 60 22.46 19.30 4.28
C VAL A 60 22.05 20.71 4.69
N ASP A 61 22.54 21.69 3.95
CA ASP A 61 22.22 23.10 4.13
C ASP A 61 20.73 23.39 3.95
N ASP A 62 20.27 24.52 4.51
CA ASP A 62 18.91 25.05 4.35
C ASP A 62 17.81 24.06 4.82
N VAL A 63 18.10 23.33 5.91
CA VAL A 63 17.16 22.40 6.54
C VAL A 63 16.51 23.06 7.75
N HIS A 64 15.18 22.98 7.82
CA HIS A 64 14.39 23.36 8.98
C HIS A 64 13.81 22.11 9.64
N VAL A 65 14.18 21.84 10.90
CA VAL A 65 13.59 20.77 11.68
C VAL A 65 12.61 21.38 12.68
N THR A 66 11.36 20.96 12.60
CA THR A 66 10.28 21.46 13.48
C THR A 66 10.37 20.89 14.90
N ALA A 67 9.77 21.59 15.86
CA ALA A 67 9.91 21.32 17.28
C ALA A 67 9.55 19.87 17.67
N MET A 68 10.20 19.36 18.72
CA MET A 68 9.97 18.00 19.26
C MET A 68 10.16 16.87 18.24
N SER A 69 10.90 17.11 17.15
CA SER A 69 11.18 16.08 16.16
C SER A 69 12.37 15.20 16.55
N LEU A 70 12.34 13.93 16.16
CA LEU A 70 13.46 12.99 16.26
C LEU A 70 14.03 12.70 14.86
N VAL A 71 15.22 13.22 14.59
CA VAL A 71 15.96 12.97 13.35
C VAL A 71 16.74 11.66 13.52
N SER A 72 16.24 10.61 12.87
CA SER A 72 16.80 9.25 12.94
C SER A 72 17.61 8.83 11.71
N LYS A 73 17.61 9.66 10.66
CA LYS A 73 18.28 9.40 9.39
C LYS A 73 18.86 10.69 8.84
N SER A 74 19.89 10.56 8.01
CA SER A 74 20.49 11.68 7.29
C SER A 74 19.47 12.37 6.39
N ILE A 75 19.59 13.69 6.28
CA ILE A 75 18.73 14.54 5.48
C ILE A 75 19.59 15.05 4.32
N HIS A 76 19.27 14.58 3.11
CA HIS A 76 20.04 14.88 1.89
C HIS A 76 19.39 15.95 1.00
N LYS A 77 18.23 16.47 1.39
CA LYS A 77 17.49 17.48 0.63
C LYS A 77 17.13 18.64 1.55
N ALA A 78 17.33 19.86 1.07
CA ALA A 78 16.89 21.05 1.78
C ALA A 78 15.36 21.06 1.94
N GLY A 79 14.88 21.74 2.99
CA GLY A 79 13.44 21.88 3.27
C GLY A 79 13.07 21.66 4.73
N SER A 80 11.76 21.55 4.98
CA SER A 80 11.20 21.41 6.32
C SER A 80 10.86 19.96 6.66
N TYR A 81 11.29 19.50 7.83
CA TYR A 81 11.11 18.14 8.34
C TYR A 81 10.38 18.16 9.68
N SER A 82 9.45 17.22 9.84
CA SER A 82 8.63 17.06 11.04
C SER A 82 8.48 15.60 11.41
N SER A 83 8.37 15.34 12.70
CA SER A 83 8.04 14.02 13.23
C SER A 83 7.26 14.15 14.54
N GLY A 84 6.74 13.03 15.02
CA GLY A 84 5.81 13.00 16.15
C GLY A 84 4.35 12.91 15.69
N THR A 85 3.46 12.84 16.68
CA THR A 85 2.00 12.87 16.46
C THR A 85 1.45 14.22 16.86
N GLY A 86 0.40 14.69 16.19
CA GLY A 86 -0.30 15.90 16.60
C GLY A 86 -0.85 15.81 18.03
N LEU A 87 -1.04 16.96 18.66
CA LEU A 87 -1.69 17.06 19.96
C LEU A 87 -3.19 16.76 19.81
N GLU A 88 -3.69 15.84 20.62
CA GLU A 88 -5.11 15.47 20.67
C GLU A 88 -5.56 15.35 22.13
N ALA A 89 -6.87 15.40 22.37
CA ALA A 89 -7.44 15.02 23.65
C ALA A 89 -7.05 13.57 23.99
N THR A 90 -6.71 13.29 25.26
CA THR A 90 -6.10 12.02 25.67
C THR A 90 -6.91 10.78 25.28
N ASP A 91 -8.23 10.86 25.34
CA ASP A 91 -9.14 9.78 24.94
C ASP A 91 -9.07 9.49 23.43
N LYS A 92 -8.93 10.53 22.61
CA LYS A 92 -8.74 10.42 21.16
C LYS A 92 -7.34 9.93 20.84
N TRP A 93 -6.31 10.53 21.45
CA TRP A 93 -4.91 10.15 21.24
C TRP A 93 -4.67 8.67 21.54
N ARG A 94 -5.22 8.13 22.65
CA ARG A 94 -5.09 6.70 22.99
C ARG A 94 -5.66 5.79 21.90
N LYS A 95 -6.82 6.16 21.34
CA LYS A 95 -7.44 5.43 20.23
C LYS A 95 -6.58 5.53 18.96
N SER A 96 -6.06 6.72 18.66
CA SER A 96 -5.17 6.97 17.53
C SER A 96 -3.87 6.16 17.64
N ALA A 97 -3.24 6.12 18.81
CA ALA A 97 -2.01 5.39 19.07
C ALA A 97 -2.16 3.87 18.82
N VAL A 98 -3.24 3.26 19.32
CA VAL A 98 -3.53 1.83 19.07
C VAL A 98 -3.75 1.54 17.59
N ARG A 99 -4.42 2.45 16.87
CA ARG A 99 -4.65 2.31 15.42
C ARG A 99 -3.35 2.34 14.64
N VAL A 100 -2.40 3.20 15.01
CA VAL A 100 -1.07 3.25 14.37
C VAL A 100 -0.35 1.90 14.49
N THR A 101 -0.37 1.27 15.66
CA THR A 101 0.18 -0.10 15.83
C THR A 101 -0.57 -1.13 14.97
N SER A 102 -1.88 -0.99 14.88
CA SER A 102 -2.75 -1.91 14.12
C SER A 102 -2.52 -1.83 12.59
N LEU A 103 -2.06 -0.70 12.06
CA LEU A 103 -1.74 -0.56 10.63
C LEU A 103 -0.66 -1.56 10.16
N TYR A 104 0.24 -1.98 11.05
CA TYR A 104 1.25 -2.98 10.74
C TYR A 104 0.65 -4.36 10.42
N MET A 105 -0.53 -4.67 10.97
CA MET A 105 -1.27 -5.91 10.68
C MET A 105 -1.92 -5.87 9.29
N PHE A 106 -2.46 -4.73 8.86
CA PHE A 106 -3.08 -4.60 7.55
C PHE A 106 -2.10 -4.80 6.38
N LYS A 107 -0.84 -4.34 6.52
CA LYS A 107 0.20 -4.54 5.50
C LYS A 107 0.55 -6.02 5.25
N ARG A 108 0.23 -6.93 6.20
CA ARG A 108 0.36 -8.39 5.98
C ARG A 108 -0.72 -8.95 5.07
N LEU A 109 -1.91 -8.36 5.08
CA LEU A 109 -3.06 -8.81 4.28
C LEU A 109 -3.00 -8.33 2.84
N SER A 110 -2.25 -7.25 2.56
CA SER A 110 -2.14 -6.66 1.22
C SER A 110 -1.00 -7.25 0.37
N LYS A 111 -0.39 -8.38 0.74
CA LYS A 111 0.49 -9.09 -0.20
C LYS A 111 -0.36 -9.49 -1.40
N PRO A 112 -0.01 -9.10 -2.64
CA PRO A 112 -0.80 -9.49 -3.80
C PRO A 112 -0.79 -11.02 -3.87
N ALA A 113 -1.98 -11.63 -3.80
CA ALA A 113 -2.13 -13.02 -4.20
C ALA A 113 -1.60 -13.10 -5.64
N SER A 114 -0.59 -13.94 -5.88
CA SER A 114 -0.02 -14.14 -7.20
C SER A 114 -1.15 -14.46 -8.17
N SER A 115 -1.42 -13.55 -9.12
CA SER A 115 -2.54 -13.60 -10.05
C SER A 115 -2.36 -14.64 -11.18
N SER A 116 -1.68 -15.76 -10.92
CA SER A 116 -1.30 -16.73 -11.95
C SER A 116 -2.40 -17.73 -12.32
N GLY A 117 -3.52 -17.79 -11.59
CA GLY A 117 -4.60 -18.75 -11.86
C GLY A 117 -5.87 -18.20 -12.53
N TRP A 118 -6.13 -16.89 -12.42
CA TRP A 118 -7.42 -16.31 -12.83
C TRP A 118 -7.54 -16.06 -14.34
N PHE A 119 -6.42 -15.80 -15.02
CA PHE A 119 -6.43 -15.55 -16.46
C PHE A 119 -6.63 -16.82 -17.31
N SER A 120 -6.32 -18.02 -16.81
CA SER A 120 -6.57 -19.26 -17.58
C SER A 120 -8.04 -19.69 -17.53
N ALA A 121 -8.75 -19.42 -16.44
CA ALA A 121 -10.17 -19.77 -16.29
C ALA A 121 -11.09 -18.93 -17.19
N PHE A 122 -10.75 -17.65 -17.41
CA PHE A 122 -11.55 -16.75 -18.26
C PHE A 122 -11.36 -16.97 -19.76
N SER A 123 -10.21 -17.52 -20.18
CA SER A 123 -9.98 -17.90 -21.57
C SER A 123 -10.82 -19.12 -21.98
N CYS A 124 -11.03 -20.07 -21.05
CA CYS A 124 -11.71 -21.33 -21.36
C CYS A 124 -13.24 -21.16 -21.53
N THR A 125 -13.86 -20.25 -20.78
CA THR A 125 -15.31 -19.97 -20.86
C THR A 125 -15.70 -19.22 -22.14
N PHE A 126 -14.84 -18.34 -22.65
CA PHE A 126 -15.11 -17.62 -23.91
C PHE A 126 -14.99 -18.50 -25.15
N LEU A 127 -14.07 -19.48 -25.14
CA LEU A 127 -13.97 -20.48 -26.21
C LEU A 127 -15.20 -21.39 -26.26
N TRP A 128 -15.79 -21.72 -25.11
CA TRP A 128 -17.02 -22.51 -25.07
C TRP A 128 -18.25 -21.74 -25.56
N LEU A 129 -18.43 -20.46 -25.20
CA LEU A 129 -19.59 -19.69 -25.71
C LEU A 129 -19.64 -19.61 -27.25
N GLY A 130 -18.49 -19.49 -27.90
CA GLY A 130 -18.40 -19.44 -29.37
C GLY A 130 -18.82 -20.75 -30.05
N VAL A 131 -18.39 -21.90 -29.50
CA VAL A 131 -18.75 -23.22 -30.03
C VAL A 131 -20.24 -23.52 -29.81
N PHE A 132 -20.80 -23.09 -28.68
CA PHE A 132 -22.22 -23.32 -28.37
C PHE A 132 -23.18 -22.45 -29.19
N CYS A 133 -22.79 -21.22 -29.53
CA CYS A 133 -23.59 -20.36 -30.41
C CYS A 133 -23.71 -20.92 -31.83
N SER A 134 -22.64 -21.52 -32.35
CA SER A 134 -22.64 -22.16 -33.67
C SER A 134 -23.48 -23.44 -33.72
N MET A 135 -23.44 -24.24 -32.65
CA MET A 135 -24.22 -25.49 -32.55
C MET A 135 -25.74 -25.24 -32.47
N ALA A 136 -26.15 -24.20 -31.73
CA ALA A 136 -27.56 -23.83 -31.62
C ALA A 136 -28.17 -23.41 -32.97
N LEU A 137 -27.37 -22.81 -33.86
CA LEU A 137 -27.81 -22.42 -35.19
C LEU A 137 -27.96 -23.61 -36.14
N LEU A 138 -27.11 -24.64 -35.99
CA LEU A 138 -27.24 -25.89 -36.75
C LEU A 138 -28.46 -26.71 -36.31
N LEU A 139 -28.78 -26.73 -35.01
CA LEU A 139 -29.93 -27.47 -34.48
C LEU A 139 -31.28 -26.85 -34.85
N ALA A 140 -31.31 -25.55 -35.23
CA ALA A 140 -32.51 -24.89 -35.72
C ALA A 140 -32.88 -25.25 -37.18
N LEU A 141 -32.03 -26.00 -37.89
CA LEU A 141 -32.20 -26.38 -39.29
C LEU A 141 -32.43 -27.89 -39.50
N VAL A 142 -32.49 -28.69 -38.43
CA VAL A 142 -32.62 -30.15 -38.50
C VAL A 142 -34.00 -30.59 -38.01
N ASP A 143 -34.67 -31.39 -38.83
CA ASP A 143 -36.03 -31.88 -38.59
C ASP A 143 -36.13 -32.72 -37.30
N SER A 144 -37.31 -32.65 -36.67
CA SER A 144 -37.58 -33.05 -35.28
C SER A 144 -37.34 -34.54 -34.98
N SER A 145 -37.31 -35.36 -36.03
CA SER A 145 -37.14 -36.81 -35.95
C SER A 145 -35.68 -37.26 -35.74
N VAL A 146 -34.71 -36.44 -36.15
CA VAL A 146 -33.26 -36.75 -36.01
C VAL A 146 -32.74 -36.35 -34.62
N LEU A 147 -33.33 -35.33 -34.01
CA LEU A 147 -32.96 -34.83 -32.68
C LEU A 147 -33.17 -35.89 -31.57
N LEU A 148 -34.23 -36.70 -31.67
CA LEU A 148 -34.55 -37.71 -30.65
C LEU A 148 -33.55 -38.88 -30.63
N HIS A 149 -32.96 -39.24 -31.77
CA HIS A 149 -31.93 -40.29 -31.82
C HIS A 149 -30.57 -39.78 -31.29
N ALA A 150 -30.22 -38.53 -31.57
CA ALA A 150 -28.97 -37.94 -31.08
C ALA A 150 -28.97 -37.75 -29.54
N VAL A 151 -30.10 -37.35 -28.95
CA VAL A 151 -30.25 -37.16 -27.50
C VAL A 151 -30.08 -38.48 -26.73
N ASN A 152 -30.59 -39.59 -27.27
CA ASN A 152 -30.49 -40.91 -26.62
C ASN A 152 -29.05 -41.47 -26.63
N VAL A 153 -28.22 -41.11 -27.61
CA VAL A 153 -26.80 -41.53 -27.65
C VAL A 153 -25.94 -40.74 -26.65
N VAL A 154 -26.27 -39.47 -26.40
CA VAL A 154 -25.52 -38.60 -25.48
C VAL A 154 -25.86 -38.87 -24.01
N LEU A 155 -27.09 -39.30 -23.71
CA LEU A 155 -27.53 -39.63 -22.35
C LEU A 155 -26.89 -40.90 -21.76
N ALA A 156 -26.21 -41.72 -22.57
CA ALA A 156 -25.61 -42.97 -22.12
C ALA A 156 -24.18 -42.84 -21.55
N SER A 157 -23.52 -41.68 -21.62
CA SER A 157 -22.06 -41.62 -21.37
C SER A 157 -21.52 -40.57 -20.39
N ASN A 158 -22.32 -39.66 -19.80
CA ASN A 158 -21.76 -38.74 -18.80
C ASN A 158 -22.79 -38.02 -17.91
N THR A 159 -22.49 -37.93 -16.61
CA THR A 159 -23.28 -37.22 -15.58
C THR A 159 -23.40 -35.71 -15.81
N THR A 160 -22.49 -35.11 -16.59
CA THR A 160 -22.54 -33.70 -17.00
C THR A 160 -23.69 -33.39 -17.96
N ALA A 161 -24.15 -34.37 -18.75
CA ALA A 161 -25.26 -34.18 -19.69
C ALA A 161 -26.62 -34.06 -18.96
N ALA A 162 -26.79 -34.72 -17.82
CA ALA A 162 -28.02 -34.68 -17.03
C ALA A 162 -28.30 -33.29 -16.42
N ILE A 163 -27.24 -32.61 -15.97
CA ILE A 163 -27.33 -31.22 -15.48
C ILE A 163 -27.73 -30.28 -16.62
N PHE A 164 -27.22 -30.53 -17.82
CA PHE A 164 -27.49 -29.70 -19.00
C PHE A 164 -28.93 -29.85 -19.52
N VAL A 165 -29.48 -31.08 -19.53
CA VAL A 165 -30.89 -31.32 -19.87
C VAL A 165 -31.82 -30.69 -18.83
N SER A 166 -31.46 -30.71 -17.55
CA SER A 166 -32.21 -30.05 -16.48
C SER A 166 -32.20 -28.52 -16.64
N PHE A 167 -31.10 -27.95 -17.12
CA PHE A 167 -30.97 -26.51 -17.37
C PHE A 167 -31.75 -26.05 -18.60
N ILE A 168 -31.74 -26.84 -19.68
CA ILE A 168 -32.55 -26.57 -20.88
C ILE A 168 -34.05 -26.70 -20.55
N ALA A 169 -34.46 -27.70 -19.76
CA ALA A 169 -35.84 -27.86 -19.31
C ALA A 169 -36.29 -26.68 -18.42
N PHE A 170 -35.40 -26.15 -17.57
CA PHE A 170 -35.67 -24.97 -16.76
C PHE A 170 -35.88 -23.71 -17.61
N ILE A 171 -35.03 -23.49 -18.63
CA ILE A 171 -35.18 -22.35 -19.54
C ILE A 171 -36.43 -22.49 -20.44
N ALA A 172 -36.73 -23.68 -20.94
CA ALA A 172 -37.95 -23.94 -21.70
C ALA A 172 -39.22 -23.75 -20.84
N GLY A 173 -39.17 -24.13 -19.55
CA GLY A 173 -40.24 -23.90 -18.58
C GLY A 173 -40.44 -22.41 -18.26
N LEU A 174 -39.37 -21.62 -18.23
CA LEU A 174 -39.45 -20.15 -18.10
C LEU A 174 -40.07 -19.51 -19.34
N TYR A 175 -39.75 -19.99 -20.54
CA TYR A 175 -40.33 -19.48 -21.78
C TYR A 175 -41.85 -19.70 -21.88
N LYS A 176 -42.35 -20.85 -21.41
CA LYS A 176 -43.79 -21.14 -21.35
C LYS A 176 -44.57 -20.33 -20.32
N LYS A 177 -43.88 -19.66 -19.39
CA LYS A 177 -44.49 -18.85 -18.32
C LYS A 177 -44.56 -17.36 -18.68
N VAL A 178 -43.88 -16.96 -19.76
CA VAL A 178 -43.76 -15.57 -20.24
C VAL A 178 -44.49 -15.36 -21.57
N ALA A 179 -45.03 -16.42 -22.18
CA ALA A 179 -45.88 -16.36 -23.38
C ALA A 179 -47.37 -16.56 -23.02
#